data_AF-A0A372E035-F1
#
_entry.id   AF-A0A372E035-F1
#
_cell.length_a   1.000
_cell.length_b   1.000
_cell.length_c   1.000
_cell.angle_alpha   90.00
_cell.angle_beta   90.00
_cell.angle_gamma   90.00
#
_symmetry.space_group_name_H-M   'P 1'
#
loop_
_entity.id
_entity.type
_entity.pdbx_description
1 polymer ?
#
loop_
_entity_poly.entity_id
_entity_poly.type
_entity_poly.pdbx_seq_one_letter_code
_entity_poly.pdbx_strand_id
1 'polypeptide(L)'
;MNRLFCLPFLSLLVLVSLLSACKMDHDMDGMKHDSPYMKIMNDMMTQMDAQAKTQDPDHDYATQMVLHHEAAIKMAEEELRTGSNQEMKTTAQDIITKQRAEIGQFNGFTSGHQPMQPLVLQFNTVQKTNMDKMMAASDASALTARADYDFAQLMVDHHQATTTKRPPPSGHRQLGSPAAVRP
;
A
#
# COMPACT_ATOMS: atom_id res chain seq x y z
N MET A 1 70.82 -51.84 -10.93
CA MET A 1 69.72 -51.00 -11.47
C MET A 1 69.16 -50.18 -10.33
N ASN A 2 69.36 -48.87 -10.44
CA ASN A 2 68.88 -47.71 -9.70
C ASN A 2 67.58 -47.89 -8.87
N ARG A 3 67.60 -47.51 -7.57
CA ARG A 3 66.93 -46.31 -6.96
C ARG A 3 65.43 -46.53 -6.66
N LEU A 4 64.78 -46.07 -5.58
CA LEU A 4 65.03 -45.12 -4.50
C LEU A 4 63.89 -45.32 -3.47
N PHE A 5 64.20 -45.24 -2.17
CA PHE A 5 63.25 -44.96 -1.08
C PHE A 5 62.92 -43.45 -1.05
N CYS A 6 61.64 -43.08 -0.85
CA CYS A 6 61.11 -41.78 -0.36
C CYS A 6 59.57 -41.88 -0.47
N LEU A 7 58.69 -41.45 0.44
CA LEU A 7 58.71 -40.71 1.71
C LEU A 7 57.27 -40.84 2.31
N PRO A 8 57.03 -40.35 3.54
CA PRO A 8 55.88 -40.66 4.40
C PRO A 8 54.70 -39.70 4.17
N PHE A 9 53.48 -40.15 4.44
CA PHE A 9 52.35 -39.25 4.72
C PHE A 9 51.51 -39.91 5.81
N LEU A 10 51.89 -39.70 7.08
CA LEU A 10 51.36 -38.61 7.91
C LEU A 10 49.85 -38.76 8.12
N SER A 11 49.53 -39.31 9.28
CA SER A 11 48.27 -39.09 9.99
C SER A 11 47.84 -37.63 9.84
N LEU A 12 46.68 -37.39 9.24
CA LEU A 12 45.97 -36.15 9.40
C LEU A 12 44.47 -36.43 9.47
N LEU A 13 44.03 -36.68 10.70
CA LEU A 13 42.65 -36.57 11.13
C LEU A 13 42.23 -35.10 10.92
N VAL A 14 41.73 -34.75 9.74
CA VAL A 14 41.12 -33.43 9.50
C VAL A 14 39.70 -33.50 10.03
N LEU A 15 39.58 -32.94 11.23
CA LEU A 15 38.37 -32.61 11.94
C LEU A 15 37.36 -31.90 11.01
N VAL A 16 36.17 -32.47 10.94
CA VAL A 16 34.98 -31.88 10.34
C VAL A 16 34.69 -30.54 11.00
N SER A 17 34.86 -29.45 10.26
CA SER A 17 34.26 -28.15 10.58
C SER A 17 33.21 -27.85 9.52
N LEU A 18 32.01 -28.39 9.73
CA LEU A 18 30.80 -27.94 9.05
C LEU A 18 30.55 -26.48 9.47
N LEU A 19 31.03 -25.52 8.68
CA LEU A 19 30.48 -24.17 8.68
C LEU A 19 29.09 -24.26 8.07
N SER A 20 28.11 -24.59 8.91
CA SER A 20 26.71 -24.37 8.60
C SER A 20 26.52 -22.86 8.51
N ALA A 21 26.64 -22.33 7.29
CA ALA A 21 26.19 -20.98 7.01
C ALA A 21 24.68 -20.97 7.26
N CYS A 22 24.27 -20.41 8.39
CA CYS A 22 22.88 -20.05 8.61
C CYS A 22 22.51 -19.04 7.51
N LYS A 23 21.91 -19.55 6.44
CA LYS A 23 21.05 -18.78 5.56
C LYS A 23 19.86 -18.39 6.44
N MET A 24 19.91 -17.18 7.01
CA MET A 24 18.69 -16.52 7.45
C MET A 24 18.02 -16.05 6.16
N ASP A 25 17.22 -16.94 5.58
CA ASP A 25 16.27 -16.59 4.56
C ASP A 25 15.28 -15.63 5.23
N HIS A 26 15.48 -14.33 5.01
CA HIS A 26 14.60 -13.27 5.50
C HIS A 26 13.29 -13.32 4.70
N ASP A 27 12.46 -14.32 4.96
CA ASP A 27 11.03 -14.31 4.60
C ASP A 27 10.30 -13.34 5.54
N MET A 28 10.46 -12.04 5.29
CA MET A 28 9.65 -10.97 5.89
C MET A 28 8.71 -10.32 4.86
N ASP A 29 8.54 -10.95 3.69
CA ASP A 29 7.67 -10.42 2.63
C ASP A 29 6.20 -10.86 2.79
N GLY A 30 5.93 -11.85 3.65
CA GLY A 30 4.60 -12.47 3.79
C GLY A 30 3.57 -11.77 4.68
N MET A 31 3.91 -10.70 5.42
CA MET A 31 2.99 -10.09 6.40
C MET A 31 2.41 -8.72 6.00
N LYS A 32 2.78 -8.17 4.84
CA LYS A 32 2.32 -6.83 4.42
C LYS A 32 0.90 -6.80 3.84
N HIS A 33 0.40 -7.94 3.35
CA HIS A 33 -0.85 -8.01 2.60
C HIS A 33 -2.10 -8.39 3.41
N ASP A 34 -1.96 -8.81 4.68
CA ASP A 34 -3.09 -9.33 5.48
C ASP A 34 -3.84 -8.26 6.31
N SER A 35 -3.59 -6.98 6.06
CA SER A 35 -4.32 -5.89 6.74
C SER A 35 -5.77 -5.79 6.24
N PRO A 36 -6.77 -5.66 7.13
CA PRO A 36 -8.16 -5.46 6.72
C PRO A 36 -8.33 -4.20 5.87
N TYR A 37 -7.55 -3.15 6.14
CA TYR A 37 -7.54 -1.92 5.35
C TYR A 37 -7.03 -2.15 3.92
N MET A 38 -5.94 -2.89 3.75
CA MET A 38 -5.41 -3.22 2.42
C MET A 38 -6.38 -4.08 1.63
N LYS A 39 -7.05 -5.03 2.29
CA LYS A 39 -8.10 -5.83 1.65
C LYS A 39 -9.23 -4.95 1.12
N ILE A 40 -9.69 -3.98 1.90
CA ILE A 40 -10.74 -3.03 1.47
C ILE A 40 -10.30 -2.26 0.22
N MET A 41 -9.06 -1.76 0.18
CA MET A 41 -8.54 -1.02 -0.98
C MET A 41 -8.38 -1.93 -2.21
N ASN A 42 -7.86 -3.15 -2.04
CA ASN A 42 -7.74 -4.13 -3.13
C ASN A 42 -9.11 -4.54 -3.71
N ASP A 43 -10.10 -4.76 -2.85
CA ASP A 43 -11.47 -5.06 -3.25
C ASP A 43 -12.08 -3.89 -4.04
N MET A 44 -11.81 -2.64 -3.62
CA MET A 44 -12.26 -1.44 -4.34
C MET A 44 -11.58 -1.31 -5.71
N MET A 45 -10.27 -1.50 -5.80
CA MET A 45 -9.54 -1.45 -7.07
C MET A 45 -10.09 -2.47 -8.07
N THR A 46 -10.38 -3.68 -7.58
CA THR A 46 -11.01 -4.75 -8.40
C THR A 46 -12.38 -4.32 -8.92
N GLN A 47 -13.22 -3.72 -8.06
CA GLN A 47 -14.54 -3.22 -8.47
C GLN A 47 -14.44 -2.06 -9.48
N MET A 48 -13.52 -1.13 -9.27
CA MET A 48 -13.28 -0.02 -10.18
C MET A 48 -12.77 -0.48 -11.55
N ASP A 49 -11.88 -1.47 -11.61
CA ASP A 49 -11.39 -2.05 -12.86
C ASP A 49 -12.50 -2.81 -13.61
N ALA A 50 -13.42 -3.46 -12.89
CA ALA A 50 -14.55 -4.18 -13.47
C ALA A 50 -15.70 -3.26 -13.95
N GLN A 51 -15.79 -2.02 -13.45
CA GLN A 51 -16.86 -1.09 -13.82
C GLN A 51 -16.74 -0.67 -15.29
N ALA A 52 -17.81 -0.82 -16.06
CA ALA A 52 -17.90 -0.34 -17.43
C ALA A 52 -17.63 1.17 -17.53
N LYS A 53 -16.90 1.58 -18.57
CA LYS A 53 -16.49 2.96 -18.81
C LYS A 53 -17.27 3.54 -19.98
N THR A 54 -17.96 4.65 -19.74
CA THR A 54 -18.76 5.34 -20.76
C THR A 54 -17.91 6.22 -21.69
N GLN A 55 -16.67 6.51 -21.29
CA GLN A 55 -15.76 7.49 -21.92
C GLN A 55 -16.25 8.94 -21.81
N ASP A 56 -17.33 9.20 -21.09
CA ASP A 56 -17.72 10.52 -20.63
C ASP A 56 -16.96 10.80 -19.32
N PRO A 57 -16.12 11.85 -19.28
CA PRO A 57 -15.32 12.16 -18.09
C PRO A 57 -16.14 12.42 -16.84
N ASP A 58 -17.27 13.13 -16.96
CA ASP A 58 -18.06 13.54 -15.80
C ASP A 58 -18.82 12.34 -15.23
N HIS A 59 -19.40 11.52 -16.11
CA HIS A 59 -20.07 10.28 -15.73
C HIS A 59 -19.09 9.27 -15.12
N ASP A 60 -17.95 9.05 -15.78
CA ASP A 60 -16.95 8.10 -15.30
C ASP A 60 -16.26 8.59 -14.02
N TYR A 61 -16.04 9.90 -13.86
CA TYR A 61 -15.54 10.49 -12.60
C TYR A 61 -16.51 10.24 -11.45
N ALA A 62 -17.78 10.62 -11.62
CA ALA A 62 -18.78 10.50 -10.57
C ALA A 62 -18.99 9.04 -10.14
N THR A 63 -19.11 8.11 -11.10
CA THR A 63 -19.25 6.68 -10.80
C THR A 63 -18.02 6.08 -10.11
N GLN A 64 -16.81 6.47 -10.52
CA GLN A 64 -15.58 6.03 -9.86
C GLN A 64 -15.44 6.61 -8.45
N MET A 65 -15.83 7.87 -8.23
CA MET A 65 -15.78 8.48 -6.90
C MET A 65 -16.77 7.86 -5.91
N VAL A 66 -17.89 7.31 -6.38
CA VAL A 66 -18.76 6.51 -5.53
C VAL A 66 -18.02 5.29 -4.97
N LEU A 67 -17.38 4.48 -5.83
CA LEU A 67 -16.62 3.30 -5.39
C LEU A 67 -15.40 3.65 -4.53
N HIS A 68 -14.69 4.72 -4.88
CA HIS A 68 -13.57 5.23 -4.10
C HIS A 68 -14.01 5.67 -2.70
N HIS A 69 -15.13 6.38 -2.59
CA HIS A 69 -15.68 6.80 -1.31
C HIS A 69 -16.21 5.64 -0.45
N GLU A 70 -16.81 4.63 -1.07
CA GLU A 70 -17.24 3.43 -0.35
C GLU A 70 -16.06 2.71 0.34
N ALA A 71 -14.87 2.72 -0.27
CA ALA A 71 -13.68 2.15 0.36
C ALA A 71 -13.23 2.96 1.58
N ALA A 72 -13.18 4.29 1.48
CA ALA A 72 -12.85 5.14 2.62
C ALA A 72 -13.88 5.03 3.76
N ILE A 73 -15.16 4.88 3.44
CA ILE A 73 -16.21 4.59 4.45
C ILE A 73 -15.92 3.26 5.14
N LYS A 74 -15.64 2.18 4.38
CA LYS A 74 -15.32 0.86 4.96
C LYS A 74 -14.06 0.90 5.83
N MET A 75 -13.02 1.64 5.43
CA MET A 75 -11.83 1.85 6.26
C MET A 75 -12.16 2.63 7.53
N ALA A 76 -12.99 3.67 7.45
CA ALA A 76 -13.42 4.43 8.62
C ALA A 76 -14.28 3.58 9.58
N GLU A 77 -15.16 2.71 9.05
CA GLU A 77 -15.94 1.77 9.85
C GLU A 77 -15.04 0.74 10.57
N GLU A 78 -13.98 0.28 9.90
CA GLU A 78 -12.97 -0.59 10.49
C GLU A 78 -12.19 0.09 11.63
N GLU A 79 -11.86 1.37 11.48
CA GLU A 79 -11.23 2.19 12.52
C GLU A 79 -12.16 2.39 13.72
N LEU A 80 -13.45 2.66 13.49
CA LEU A 80 -14.41 2.75 14.60
C LEU A 80 -14.49 1.44 15.39
N ARG A 81 -14.38 0.29 14.70
CA ARG A 81 -14.45 -1.05 15.27
C ARG A 81 -13.18 -1.45 16.03
N THR A 82 -12.01 -1.12 15.49
CA THR A 82 -10.71 -1.67 15.97
C THR A 82 -9.78 -0.64 16.58
N GLY A 83 -9.94 0.63 16.23
CA GLY A 83 -9.17 1.75 16.75
C GLY A 83 -9.40 1.98 18.24
N SER A 84 -8.46 2.69 18.84
CA SER A 84 -8.45 2.99 20.29
C SER A 84 -8.31 4.49 20.57
N ASN A 85 -7.82 5.26 19.60
CA ASN A 85 -7.61 6.69 19.71
C ASN A 85 -8.90 7.46 19.41
N GLN A 86 -9.34 8.28 20.36
CA GLN A 86 -10.60 9.01 20.26
C GLN A 86 -10.61 10.07 19.13
N GLU A 87 -9.46 10.67 18.83
CA GLU A 87 -9.32 11.63 17.73
C GLU A 87 -9.42 10.93 16.37
N MET A 88 -8.83 9.74 16.23
CA MET A 88 -8.93 8.94 15.01
C MET A 88 -10.35 8.43 14.78
N LYS A 89 -11.06 8.01 15.84
CA LYS A 89 -12.49 7.68 15.74
C LYS A 89 -13.36 8.87 15.35
N THR A 90 -13.05 10.07 15.86
CA THR A 90 -13.75 11.29 15.47
C THR A 90 -13.52 11.58 13.99
N THR A 91 -12.28 11.46 13.53
CA THR A 91 -11.91 11.61 12.12
C THR A 91 -12.63 10.59 11.23
N ALA A 92 -12.70 9.32 11.64
CA ALA A 92 -13.41 8.27 10.94
C ALA A 92 -14.91 8.60 10.79
N GLN A 93 -15.56 9.07 11.86
CA GLN A 93 -16.98 9.46 11.82
C GLN A 93 -17.23 10.65 10.88
N ASP A 94 -16.31 11.62 10.84
CA ASP A 94 -16.37 12.75 9.92
C ASP A 94 -16.23 12.31 8.47
N ILE A 95 -15.30 11.39 8.18
CA ILE A 95 -15.12 10.81 6.84
C ILE A 95 -16.41 10.11 6.40
N ILE A 96 -17.00 9.26 7.25
CA ILE A 96 -18.26 8.57 6.94
C ILE A 96 -19.36 9.58 6.60
N THR A 97 -19.50 10.63 7.39
CA THR A 97 -20.56 11.63 7.22
C THR A 97 -20.39 12.39 5.90
N LYS A 98 -19.18 12.89 5.64
CA LYS A 98 -18.89 13.71 4.45
C LYS A 98 -18.97 12.88 3.17
N GLN A 99 -18.33 11.71 3.15
CA GLN A 99 -18.28 10.90 1.94
C GLN A 99 -19.62 10.24 1.60
N ARG A 100 -20.49 9.93 2.59
CA ARG A 100 -21.88 9.54 2.30
C ARG A 100 -22.68 10.66 1.65
N ALA A 101 -22.47 11.91 2.08
CA ALA A 101 -23.12 13.06 1.45
C ALA A 101 -22.64 13.25 0.00
N GLU A 102 -21.34 13.12 -0.26
CA GLU A 102 -20.76 13.21 -1.61
C GLU A 102 -21.22 12.07 -2.52
N ILE A 103 -21.32 10.84 -2.03
CA ILE A 103 -21.94 9.72 -2.76
C ILE A 103 -23.37 10.08 -3.20
N GLY A 104 -24.15 10.70 -2.31
CA GLY A 104 -25.50 11.17 -2.65
C GLY A 104 -25.51 12.20 -3.78
N GLN A 105 -24.55 13.11 -3.80
CA GLN A 105 -24.39 14.11 -4.87
C GLN A 105 -23.99 13.45 -6.20
N PHE A 106 -23.01 12.54 -6.19
CA PHE A 106 -22.57 11.84 -7.40
C PHE A 106 -23.67 10.95 -7.98
N ASN A 107 -24.41 10.21 -7.14
CA ASN A 107 -25.55 9.41 -7.60
C ASN A 107 -26.69 10.28 -8.15
N GLY A 108 -26.93 11.45 -7.53
CA GLY A 108 -27.88 12.42 -8.05
C GLY A 108 -27.48 12.95 -9.42
N PHE A 109 -26.19 13.24 -9.61
CA PHE A 109 -25.64 13.65 -10.90
C PHE A 109 -25.76 12.56 -11.96
N THR A 110 -25.28 11.34 -11.70
CA THR A 110 -25.29 10.24 -12.69
C THR A 110 -26.70 9.79 -13.07
N SER A 111 -27.67 9.92 -12.17
CA SER A 111 -29.07 9.62 -12.48
C SER A 111 -29.69 10.61 -13.49
N GLY A 112 -29.21 11.86 -13.51
CA GLY A 112 -29.70 12.91 -14.40
C GLY A 112 -28.82 13.16 -15.63
N HIS A 113 -27.56 12.70 -15.61
CA HIS A 113 -26.57 12.93 -16.66
C HIS A 113 -26.58 11.79 -17.68
N GLN A 114 -26.63 12.15 -18.96
CA GLN A 114 -26.42 11.20 -20.07
C GLN A 114 -25.04 11.44 -20.66
N PRO A 115 -24.27 10.39 -21.02
CA PRO A 115 -22.97 10.55 -21.62
C PRO A 115 -22.99 11.52 -22.82
N MET A 116 -22.28 12.65 -22.69
CA MET A 116 -22.19 13.71 -23.69
C MET A 116 -20.86 13.66 -24.43
N GLN A 117 -20.91 13.94 -25.73
CA GLN A 117 -19.72 14.02 -26.58
C GLN A 117 -19.07 15.42 -26.53
N PRO A 118 -17.74 15.54 -26.73
CA PRO A 118 -16.82 14.49 -27.15
C PRO A 118 -16.34 13.60 -26.00
N LEU A 119 -16.30 12.29 -26.26
CA LEU A 119 -15.74 11.30 -25.35
C LEU A 119 -14.22 11.49 -25.24
N VAL A 120 -13.67 11.38 -24.03
CA VAL A 120 -12.23 11.55 -23.77
C VAL A 120 -11.62 10.20 -23.43
N LEU A 121 -11.16 9.49 -24.47
CA LEU A 121 -10.66 8.12 -24.34
C LEU A 121 -9.52 7.95 -23.31
N GLN A 122 -8.71 9.00 -23.10
CA GLN A 122 -7.59 8.97 -22.16
C GLN A 122 -7.98 9.19 -20.71
N PHE A 123 -9.19 9.70 -20.43
CA PHE A 123 -9.61 10.06 -19.07
C PHE A 123 -9.49 8.87 -18.12
N ASN A 124 -10.08 7.73 -18.50
CA ASN A 124 -10.05 6.50 -17.72
C ASN A 124 -8.63 5.95 -17.53
N THR A 125 -7.75 6.11 -18.52
CA THR A 125 -6.35 5.68 -18.42
C THR A 125 -5.58 6.51 -17.39
N VAL A 126 -5.77 7.83 -17.38
CA VAL A 126 -5.12 8.73 -16.41
C VAL A 126 -5.61 8.45 -15.00
N GLN A 127 -6.93 8.28 -14.83
CA GLN A 127 -7.51 7.94 -13.53
C GLN A 127 -6.99 6.60 -13.00
N LYS A 128 -6.95 5.56 -13.85
CA LYS A 128 -6.36 4.27 -13.47
C LYS A 128 -4.90 4.43 -13.04
N THR A 129 -4.09 5.14 -13.81
CA THR A 129 -2.67 5.36 -13.49
C THR A 129 -2.49 6.05 -12.14
N ASN A 130 -3.36 7.00 -11.80
CA ASN A 130 -3.33 7.69 -10.52
C ASN A 130 -3.68 6.76 -9.35
N MET A 131 -4.71 5.92 -9.52
CA MET A 131 -5.07 4.91 -8.52
C MET A 131 -3.99 3.84 -8.35
N ASP A 132 -3.40 3.35 -9.44
CA ASP A 132 -2.30 2.37 -9.39
C ASP A 132 -1.09 2.94 -8.62
N LYS A 133 -0.79 4.24 -8.76
CA LYS A 133 0.25 4.93 -7.97
C LYS A 133 -0.10 5.04 -6.50
N MET A 134 -1.37 5.33 -6.18
CA MET A 134 -1.84 5.36 -4.79
C MET A 134 -1.69 3.98 -4.14
N MET A 135 -2.13 2.91 -4.83
CA MET A 135 -1.95 1.54 -4.36
C MET A 135 -0.49 1.18 -4.13
N ALA A 136 0.38 1.51 -5.09
CA ALA A 136 1.82 1.26 -4.93
C ALA A 136 2.44 2.03 -3.75
N ALA A 137 1.96 3.24 -3.46
CA ALA A 137 2.40 4.01 -2.30
C ALA A 137 1.92 3.37 -0.98
N SER A 138 0.68 2.88 -0.94
CA SER A 138 0.13 2.16 0.20
C SER A 138 0.84 0.81 0.44
N ASP A 139 1.16 0.06 -0.62
CA ASP A 139 1.93 -1.19 -0.53
C ASP A 139 3.36 -0.95 -0.02
N ALA A 140 3.95 0.19 -0.37
CA ALA A 140 5.29 0.58 0.11
C ALA A 140 5.29 1.04 1.58
N SER A 141 4.13 1.41 2.12
CA SER A 141 4.02 1.86 3.51
C SER A 141 4.13 0.68 4.48
N ALA A 142 4.98 0.82 5.50
CA ALA A 142 5.14 -0.19 6.52
C ALA A 142 3.95 -0.18 7.48
N LEU A 143 2.98 -1.07 7.25
CA LEU A 143 1.85 -1.27 8.16
C LEU A 143 2.34 -1.82 9.51
N THR A 144 1.81 -1.25 10.57
CA THR A 144 2.30 -1.43 11.94
C THR A 144 1.45 -2.40 12.76
N ALA A 145 0.37 -2.93 12.18
CA ALA A 145 -0.67 -3.70 12.87
C ALA A 145 -1.33 -2.92 14.01
N ARG A 146 -1.25 -1.59 13.97
CA ARG A 146 -1.94 -0.68 14.90
C ARG A 146 -3.00 0.06 14.11
N ALA A 147 -4.26 -0.25 14.41
CA ALA A 147 -5.42 0.26 13.69
C ALA A 147 -5.33 1.78 13.45
N ASP A 148 -5.11 2.55 14.52
CA ASP A 148 -5.09 4.02 14.47
C ASP A 148 -3.99 4.56 13.51
N TYR A 149 -2.80 3.94 13.52
CA TYR A 149 -1.67 4.37 12.68
C TYR A 149 -1.85 3.96 11.23
N ASP A 150 -2.30 2.72 11.01
CA ASP A 150 -2.46 2.15 9.69
C ASP A 150 -3.64 2.84 8.98
N PHE A 151 -4.73 3.10 9.69
CA PHE A 151 -5.83 3.93 9.21
C PHE A 151 -5.37 5.32 8.78
N ALA A 152 -4.65 6.04 9.64
CA ALA A 152 -4.18 7.40 9.32
C ALA A 152 -3.24 7.41 8.10
N GLN A 153 -2.30 6.47 8.04
CA GLN A 153 -1.35 6.37 6.92
C GLN A 153 -2.06 6.09 5.60
N LEU A 154 -2.91 5.05 5.58
CA LEU A 154 -3.60 4.64 4.36
C LEU A 154 -4.64 5.68 3.93
N MET A 155 -5.30 6.34 4.88
CA MET A 155 -6.27 7.38 4.56
C MET A 155 -5.61 8.64 3.98
N VAL A 156 -4.38 8.96 4.38
CA VAL A 156 -3.57 10.01 3.74
C VAL A 156 -3.27 9.66 2.29
N ASP A 157 -2.79 8.45 2.02
CA ASP A 157 -2.47 8.00 0.67
C ASP A 157 -3.73 7.99 -0.22
N HIS A 158 -4.84 7.47 0.30
CA HIS A 158 -6.14 7.46 -0.37
C HIS A 158 -6.61 8.86 -0.78
N HIS A 159 -6.50 9.86 0.11
CA HIS A 159 -6.90 11.24 -0.20
C HIS A 159 -5.93 11.96 -1.13
N GLN A 160 -4.72 11.44 -1.33
CA GLN A 160 -3.69 12.00 -2.21
C GLN A 160 -3.68 11.38 -3.61
N ALA A 161 -4.60 10.45 -3.92
CA ALA A 161 -4.65 9.73 -5.21
C ALA A 161 -4.63 10.68 -6.43
N THR A 162 -5.11 11.92 -6.29
CA THR A 162 -5.14 12.92 -7.36
C THR A 162 -4.07 14.03 -7.22
N THR A 163 -3.29 14.07 -6.13
CA THR A 163 -2.41 15.20 -5.78
C THR A 163 -0.92 14.90 -5.83
N THR A 164 -0.48 13.72 -6.29
CA THR A 164 0.89 13.25 -6.02
C THR A 164 1.99 14.06 -6.75
N LYS A 165 2.65 14.94 -5.98
CA LYS A 165 4.09 15.21 -6.02
C LYS A 165 4.75 14.72 -4.71
N ARG A 166 4.84 13.43 -4.46
CA ARG A 166 5.85 12.90 -3.53
C ARG A 166 6.11 11.41 -3.77
N PRO A 167 7.34 10.98 -4.08
CA PRO A 167 7.72 9.58 -3.98
C PRO A 167 7.74 9.13 -2.50
N PRO A 168 7.50 7.85 -2.19
CA PRO A 168 7.52 7.35 -0.81
C PRO A 168 8.89 7.61 -0.16
N PRO A 169 8.95 7.90 1.15
CA PRO A 169 10.22 7.96 1.86
C PRO A 169 10.87 6.58 1.81
N SER A 170 12.02 6.49 1.14
CA SER A 170 12.84 5.29 1.12
C SER A 170 13.23 4.93 2.55
N GLY A 171 12.64 3.84 3.06
CA GLY A 171 12.87 3.32 4.40
C GLY A 171 14.27 2.72 4.55
N HIS A 172 15.29 3.56 4.66
CA HIS A 172 16.52 3.24 5.35
C HIS A 172 16.77 4.33 6.40
N ARG A 173 16.13 4.18 7.57
CA ARG A 173 16.61 4.85 8.78
C ARG A 173 17.93 4.17 9.14
N GLN A 174 19.04 4.72 8.67
CA GLN A 174 20.37 4.36 9.13
C GLN A 174 20.45 4.76 10.61
N LEU A 175 20.30 3.77 11.49
CA LEU A 175 20.65 3.90 12.89
C LEU A 175 22.16 4.11 12.97
N GLY A 176 22.59 5.28 13.44
CA GLY A 176 23.94 5.48 13.95
C GLY A 176 24.75 6.58 13.26
N SER A 177 24.82 7.74 13.91
CA SER A 177 26.10 8.40 14.15
C SER A 177 25.99 9.20 15.45
N PRO A 178 26.94 9.07 16.38
CA PRO A 178 26.90 9.81 17.65
C PRO A 178 27.12 11.30 17.38
N ALA A 179 26.34 12.12 18.08
CA ALA A 179 26.52 13.57 18.09
C ALA A 179 27.97 13.90 18.49
N ALA A 180 28.71 14.54 17.60
CA ALA A 180 29.98 15.15 17.92
C ALA A 180 29.69 16.36 18.83
N VAL A 181 30.00 16.20 20.12
CA VAL A 181 30.24 17.31 21.04
C VAL A 181 31.37 18.15 20.43
N ARG A 182 31.09 19.41 20.15
CA ARG A 182 32.12 20.39 19.79
C ARG A 182 32.50 21.20 21.04
N PRO A 183 33.79 21.53 21.21
CA PRO A 183 34.27 22.33 22.34
C PRO A 183 33.74 23.76 22.28
#